data_AF-A0A928EP18-F1
#
_entry.id   AF-A0A928EP18-F1
#
_cell.length_a   1.000
_cell.length_b   1.000
_cell.length_c   1.000
_cell.angle_alpha   90.00
_cell.angle_beta   90.00
_cell.angle_gamma   90.00
#
_symmetry.space_group_name_H-M   'P 1'
#
loop_
_entity.id
_entity.type
_entity.pdbx_description
1 polymer ?
#
loop_
_entity_poly.entity_id
_entity_poly.type
_entity_poly.pdbx_seq_one_letter_code
_entity_poly.pdbx_strand_id
1 'polypeptide(L)'
;MKCEDNLMKLLNLSSICNFEYIENRENNKSYVATFDNVDKKVYSACCNALIDGGFEKKEAYENGNNSFCFFSKDNFGVFVNYYGATREMRIVEEEDCLYFSYSDSFGGNLVTPEITQVKLEDYGMSYVIRLSDGRFIVIDGGRELEPDRDRLFKTLKKGANGEKPVIAAWIMTHPHADHFNCFNLFMDNYADEIILEKVLLNFPEADDLEHYPKLTQKHKLFADSSPFTNIPMMYERISQTGAPIYMAHTGQRYVIGDAKCEILSSMDDTIHNSDNINSTSLVIRMELGGQTILWATDSSFEHARLPERYGSYLKADILQVPHHGFGNGAHSEQIKGFELIRPSVCLLPVSDYNAYVKMCTYREGTSHLMNMPCVREIITGETQRSITLPYTPSENARGEIDKKFMSGRAAGGSCVWVYSDLSTACEEDFEFTLLNMTTYPADISIDLYFENAANEVRYIKYQLSKNALKRLNIVGEEVDGDAVYFNWLSLKGQGIPENARFSVRFMSSQPIVVSHEKHKAAYVSPVV
;
A
#
# COMPACT_ATOMS: atom_id res chain seq x y z
N MET A 1 -25.51 -19.26 16.49
CA MET A 1 -26.32 -18.04 16.63
C MET A 1 -25.39 -16.92 16.17
N LYS A 2 -25.68 -16.28 15.03
CA LYS A 2 -24.75 -15.36 14.36
C LYS A 2 -24.48 -14.12 15.23
N CYS A 3 -23.29 -13.52 15.13
CA CYS A 3 -22.85 -12.34 15.89
C CYS A 3 -23.90 -11.20 15.92
N GLU A 4 -24.56 -10.95 14.79
CA GLU A 4 -25.69 -10.01 14.59
C GLU A 4 -26.74 -10.02 15.71
N ASP A 5 -27.07 -11.19 16.24
CA ASP A 5 -28.19 -11.36 17.17
C ASP A 5 -27.86 -10.99 18.62
N ASN A 6 -26.58 -10.85 18.97
CA ASN A 6 -26.13 -10.69 20.36
C ASN A 6 -25.75 -9.24 20.69
N LEU A 7 -24.86 -8.59 19.92
CA LEU A 7 -24.40 -7.24 20.28
C LEU A 7 -25.49 -6.19 20.07
N MET A 8 -26.28 -6.32 19.00
CA MET A 8 -27.40 -5.41 18.69
C MET A 8 -28.52 -5.48 19.73
N LYS A 9 -28.80 -6.69 20.25
CA LYS A 9 -29.73 -6.89 21.36
C LYS A 9 -29.15 -6.40 22.69
N LEU A 10 -27.85 -6.65 22.92
CA LEU A 10 -27.15 -6.28 24.16
C LEU A 10 -27.01 -4.76 24.32
N LEU A 11 -26.75 -4.05 23.22
CA LEU A 11 -26.63 -2.59 23.19
C LEU A 11 -27.98 -1.89 23.05
N ASN A 12 -29.06 -2.61 22.67
CA ASN A 12 -30.38 -2.05 22.37
C ASN A 12 -30.30 -0.80 21.46
N LEU A 13 -29.39 -0.82 20.47
CA LEU A 13 -28.95 0.38 19.73
C LEU A 13 -30.09 1.09 19.00
N SER A 14 -31.09 0.34 18.53
CA SER A 14 -32.28 0.88 17.86
C SER A 14 -33.12 1.78 18.78
N SER A 15 -32.97 1.66 20.10
CA SER A 15 -33.57 2.58 21.08
C SER A 15 -32.71 3.82 21.38
N ILE A 16 -31.43 3.80 20.99
CA ILE A 16 -30.44 4.83 21.31
C ILE A 16 -30.26 5.80 20.12
N CYS A 17 -30.12 5.28 18.89
CA CYS A 17 -29.95 6.10 17.68
C CYS A 17 -30.16 5.28 16.39
N ASN A 18 -30.30 5.97 15.25
CA ASN A 18 -30.28 5.32 13.94
C ASN A 18 -28.84 4.96 13.55
N PHE A 19 -28.66 3.80 12.93
CA PHE A 19 -27.36 3.29 12.48
C PHE A 19 -27.54 2.46 11.21
N GLU A 20 -26.45 2.29 10.46
CA GLU A 20 -26.36 1.28 9.42
C GLU A 20 -25.50 0.13 9.95
N TYR A 21 -25.94 -1.11 9.73
CA TYR A 21 -25.21 -2.31 10.15
C TYR A 21 -24.81 -3.08 8.93
N ILE A 22 -23.51 -3.24 8.74
CA ILE A 22 -22.96 -3.83 7.54
C ILE A 22 -22.07 -5.00 7.96
N GLU A 23 -22.44 -6.18 7.47
CA GLU A 23 -21.66 -7.39 7.63
C GLU A 23 -20.32 -7.23 6.90
N ASN A 24 -19.21 -7.33 7.63
CA ASN A 24 -17.88 -7.36 7.03
C ASN A 24 -17.50 -8.83 6.77
N ARG A 25 -18.13 -9.41 5.74
CA ARG A 25 -18.01 -10.85 5.42
C ARG A 25 -16.60 -11.28 5.02
N GLU A 26 -15.76 -10.37 4.55
CA GLU A 26 -14.48 -10.75 3.92
C GLU A 26 -13.41 -11.19 4.93
N ASN A 27 -13.66 -11.03 6.24
CA ASN A 27 -12.86 -11.63 7.32
C ASN A 27 -13.60 -12.80 8.02
N ASN A 28 -14.79 -13.20 7.53
CA ASN A 28 -15.74 -14.19 8.07
C ASN A 28 -16.15 -14.03 9.55
N LYS A 29 -15.65 -12.99 10.22
CA LYS A 29 -15.65 -12.88 11.68
C LYS A 29 -15.96 -11.48 12.18
N SER A 30 -16.15 -10.48 11.31
CA SER A 30 -16.35 -9.10 11.76
C SER A 30 -17.59 -8.41 11.20
N TYR A 31 -18.13 -7.46 11.96
CA TYR A 31 -19.25 -6.62 11.55
C TYR A 31 -18.95 -5.17 11.92
N VAL A 32 -19.42 -4.24 11.09
CA VAL A 32 -19.24 -2.81 11.30
C VAL A 32 -20.60 -2.14 11.41
N ALA A 33 -20.85 -1.50 12.55
CA ALA A 33 -21.98 -0.62 12.76
C ALA A 33 -21.53 0.84 12.62
N THR A 34 -22.19 1.58 11.74
CA THR A 34 -21.90 2.99 11.47
C THR A 34 -23.00 3.88 12.04
N PHE A 35 -22.58 4.93 12.73
CA PHE A 35 -23.47 5.91 13.36
C PHE A 35 -23.03 7.30 12.96
N ASP A 36 -23.98 8.10 12.47
CA ASP A 36 -23.74 9.48 12.08
C ASP A 36 -24.59 10.43 12.94
N ASN A 37 -24.16 11.68 13.07
CA ASN A 37 -24.80 12.72 13.87
C ASN A 37 -24.90 12.45 15.39
N VAL A 38 -24.08 11.54 15.92
CA VAL A 38 -24.05 11.15 17.34
C VAL A 38 -23.12 12.04 18.18
N ASP A 39 -23.40 12.14 19.48
CA ASP A 39 -22.56 12.87 20.44
C ASP A 39 -21.79 11.92 21.37
N LYS A 40 -20.89 12.47 22.18
CA LYS A 40 -20.08 11.70 23.13
C LYS A 40 -20.92 10.99 24.21
N LYS A 41 -22.18 11.38 24.44
CA LYS A 41 -23.06 10.69 25.39
C LYS A 41 -23.53 9.36 24.82
N VAL A 42 -23.82 9.29 23.52
CA VAL A 42 -24.14 8.02 22.82
C VAL A 42 -22.95 7.05 22.91
N TYR A 43 -21.73 7.54 22.63
CA TYR A 43 -20.50 6.76 22.81
C TYR A 43 -20.37 6.21 24.24
N SER A 44 -20.56 7.06 25.25
CA SER A 44 -20.46 6.67 26.66
C SER A 44 -21.53 5.64 27.04
N ALA A 45 -22.75 5.79 26.52
CA ALA A 45 -23.84 4.86 26.75
C ALA A 45 -23.54 3.48 26.15
N CYS A 46 -22.99 3.41 24.93
CA CYS A 46 -22.58 2.15 24.31
C CYS A 46 -21.47 1.45 25.10
N CYS A 47 -20.45 2.21 25.54
CA CYS A 47 -19.39 1.69 26.39
C CYS A 47 -19.92 1.12 27.71
N ASN A 48 -20.86 1.81 28.36
CA ASN A 48 -21.46 1.33 29.61
C ASN A 48 -22.32 0.08 29.39
N ALA A 49 -23.09 0.02 28.30
CA ALA A 49 -23.89 -1.15 27.94
C ALA A 49 -23.02 -2.39 27.71
N LEU A 50 -21.82 -2.25 27.12
CA LEU A 50 -20.86 -3.35 27.00
C LEU A 50 -20.37 -3.84 28.38
N ILE A 51 -20.05 -2.93 29.29
CA ILE A 51 -19.63 -3.26 30.66
C ILE A 51 -20.76 -3.99 31.41
N ASP A 52 -21.99 -3.46 31.35
CA ASP A 52 -23.17 -4.07 31.96
C ASP A 52 -23.49 -5.44 31.34
N GLY A 53 -23.16 -5.62 30.06
CA GLY A 53 -23.19 -6.88 29.33
C GLY A 53 -22.06 -7.86 29.67
N GLY A 54 -21.15 -7.49 30.57
CA GLY A 54 -20.06 -8.34 31.05
C GLY A 54 -18.81 -8.33 30.16
N PHE A 55 -18.65 -7.36 29.27
CA PHE A 55 -17.39 -7.17 28.54
C PHE A 55 -16.35 -6.49 29.42
N GLU A 56 -15.10 -6.96 29.32
CA GLU A 56 -13.96 -6.34 29.98
C GLU A 56 -13.38 -5.23 29.08
N LYS A 57 -13.20 -4.04 29.64
CA LYS A 57 -12.50 -2.94 28.96
C LYS A 57 -10.99 -3.21 28.97
N LYS A 58 -10.42 -3.49 27.79
CA LYS A 58 -9.00 -3.82 27.62
C LYS A 58 -8.15 -2.57 27.35
N GLU A 59 -8.69 -1.61 26.61
CA GLU A 59 -8.02 -0.36 26.30
C GLU A 59 -9.03 0.79 26.18
N ALA A 60 -8.62 1.99 26.57
CA ALA A 60 -9.32 3.22 26.22
C ALA A 60 -8.35 4.39 26.13
N TYR A 61 -8.55 5.28 25.16
CA TYR A 61 -7.79 6.52 25.05
C TYR A 61 -8.57 7.59 24.27
N GLU A 62 -8.07 8.82 24.35
CA GLU A 62 -8.59 9.96 23.58
C GLU A 62 -7.47 10.61 22.76
N ASN A 63 -7.80 11.09 21.56
CA ASN A 63 -6.95 12.01 20.80
C ASN A 63 -7.77 13.24 20.40
N GLY A 64 -7.46 14.40 21.00
CA GLY A 64 -8.30 15.59 20.86
C GLY A 64 -9.75 15.33 21.28
N ASN A 65 -10.69 15.43 20.33
CA ASN A 65 -12.12 15.19 20.57
C ASN A 65 -12.59 13.78 20.22
N ASN A 66 -11.67 12.88 19.85
CA ASN A 66 -12.00 11.50 19.51
C ASN A 66 -11.79 10.58 20.72
N SER A 67 -12.57 9.51 20.79
CA SER A 67 -12.53 8.54 21.88
C SER A 67 -12.56 7.13 21.33
N PHE A 68 -11.62 6.30 21.78
CA PHE A 68 -11.41 4.93 21.32
C PHE A 68 -11.46 4.01 22.51
N CYS A 69 -12.16 2.89 22.39
CA CYS A 69 -12.24 1.89 23.45
C CYS A 69 -12.30 0.49 22.86
N PHE A 70 -11.48 -0.41 23.39
CA PHE A 70 -11.53 -1.83 23.05
C PHE A 70 -12.04 -2.63 24.24
N PHE A 71 -12.99 -3.51 23.96
CA PHE A 71 -13.60 -4.42 24.91
C PHE A 71 -13.44 -5.85 24.42
N SER A 72 -13.35 -6.79 25.36
CA SER A 72 -13.36 -8.22 25.03
C SER A 72 -14.26 -9.01 25.98
N LYS A 73 -14.85 -10.08 25.47
CA LYS A 73 -15.55 -11.08 26.27
C LYS A 73 -15.42 -12.44 25.60
N ASP A 74 -14.90 -13.42 26.33
CA ASP A 74 -14.58 -14.75 25.78
C ASP A 74 -13.66 -14.59 24.55
N ASN A 75 -14.14 -14.99 23.37
CA ASN A 75 -13.42 -14.90 22.11
C ASN A 75 -13.83 -13.68 21.27
N PHE A 76 -14.67 -12.78 21.79
CA PHE A 76 -15.19 -11.63 21.04
C PHE A 76 -14.43 -10.36 21.40
N GLY A 77 -14.07 -9.58 20.37
CA GLY A 77 -13.56 -8.22 20.47
C GLY A 77 -14.61 -7.21 20.03
N VAL A 78 -14.66 -6.05 20.70
CA VAL A 78 -15.54 -4.93 20.32
C VAL A 78 -14.75 -3.62 20.39
N PHE A 79 -14.63 -2.95 19.26
CA PHE A 79 -13.95 -1.67 19.08
C PHE A 79 -14.99 -0.56 18.94
N VAL A 80 -14.95 0.42 19.83
CA VAL A 80 -15.87 1.56 19.83
C VAL A 80 -15.06 2.82 19.57
N ASN A 81 -15.24 3.41 18.38
CA ASN A 81 -14.51 4.57 17.91
C ASN A 81 -15.47 5.74 17.73
N TYR A 82 -15.22 6.87 18.40
CA TYR A 82 -16.00 8.09 18.28
C TYR A 82 -15.14 9.23 17.75
N TYR A 83 -15.63 9.91 16.72
CA TYR A 83 -15.00 11.06 16.09
C TYR A 83 -15.79 12.33 16.40
N GLY A 84 -15.27 13.15 17.33
CA GLY A 84 -16.00 14.31 17.82
C GLY A 84 -16.20 15.42 16.78
N ALA A 85 -15.25 15.58 15.85
CA ALA A 85 -15.31 16.61 14.82
C ALA A 85 -16.39 16.31 13.75
N THR A 86 -16.51 15.05 13.35
CA THR A 86 -17.49 14.61 12.34
C THR A 86 -18.81 14.13 12.97
N ARG A 87 -18.85 13.98 14.30
CA ARG A 87 -20.01 13.44 15.06
C ARG A 87 -20.39 12.03 14.60
N GLU A 88 -19.38 11.21 14.42
CA GLU A 88 -19.52 9.85 13.93
C GLU A 88 -19.06 8.86 14.98
N MET A 89 -19.67 7.68 14.98
CA MET A 89 -19.19 6.55 15.75
C MET A 89 -19.13 5.32 14.84
N ARG A 90 -18.17 4.45 15.11
CA ARG A 90 -18.04 3.13 14.52
C ARG A 90 -17.95 2.12 15.66
N ILE A 91 -18.72 1.04 15.56
CA ILE A 91 -18.57 -0.12 16.42
C ILE A 91 -18.19 -1.28 15.53
N VAL A 92 -17.01 -1.86 15.75
CA VAL A 92 -16.55 -3.07 15.07
C VAL A 92 -16.61 -4.20 16.06
N GLU A 93 -17.28 -5.28 15.72
CA GLU A 93 -17.22 -6.54 16.46
C GLU A 93 -16.42 -7.56 15.67
N GLU A 94 -15.67 -8.40 16.37
CA GLU A 94 -14.85 -9.46 15.79
C GLU A 94 -14.98 -10.74 16.63
N GLU A 95 -15.40 -11.84 16.00
CA GLU A 95 -15.38 -13.20 16.55
C GLU A 95 -13.97 -13.78 16.49
N ASP A 96 -13.60 -14.62 17.48
CA ASP A 96 -12.25 -15.16 17.62
C ASP A 96 -11.13 -14.09 17.60
N CYS A 97 -11.45 -12.88 18.09
CA CYS A 97 -10.53 -11.75 18.16
C CYS A 97 -9.31 -12.11 19.01
N LEU A 98 -8.13 -12.06 18.41
CA LEU A 98 -6.87 -12.14 19.14
C LEU A 98 -6.55 -10.78 19.71
N TYR A 99 -6.79 -10.58 21.01
CA TYR A 99 -6.36 -9.35 21.67
C TYR A 99 -4.84 -9.23 21.64
N PHE A 100 -4.36 -8.13 21.06
CA PHE A 100 -2.96 -7.76 21.14
C PHE A 100 -2.61 -7.28 22.55
N SER A 101 -2.00 -8.16 23.35
CA SER A 101 -1.49 -7.78 24.67
C SER A 101 -0.25 -6.89 24.53
N TYR A 102 -0.25 -5.74 25.20
CA TYR A 102 0.88 -4.80 25.32
C TYR A 102 2.18 -5.38 25.93
N SER A 103 2.18 -6.66 26.30
CA SER A 103 3.29 -7.33 27.00
C SER A 103 4.36 -7.92 26.06
N ASP A 104 4.57 -7.33 24.88
CA ASP A 104 5.70 -7.68 24.02
C ASP A 104 7.00 -7.37 24.79
N SER A 105 7.75 -8.41 25.16
CA SER A 105 8.89 -8.28 26.07
C SER A 105 10.04 -7.55 25.38
N PHE A 106 10.09 -6.23 25.57
CA PHE A 106 11.16 -5.40 25.05
C PHE A 106 12.50 -5.81 25.64
N GLY A 107 13.39 -6.33 24.79
CA GLY A 107 14.71 -6.84 25.18
C GLY A 107 15.72 -5.76 25.61
N GLY A 108 15.31 -4.49 25.62
CA GLY A 108 16.16 -3.33 25.87
C GLY A 108 16.77 -2.75 24.59
N ASN A 109 17.50 -1.64 24.72
CA ASN A 109 18.13 -0.96 23.60
C ASN A 109 19.48 -1.62 23.26
N LEU A 110 19.54 -2.36 22.15
CA LEU A 110 20.75 -2.96 21.58
C LEU A 110 21.32 -2.13 20.43
N VAL A 111 20.47 -1.54 19.61
CA VAL A 111 20.83 -0.77 18.41
C VAL A 111 19.98 0.49 18.33
N THR A 112 20.42 1.46 17.53
CA THR A 112 19.57 2.62 17.20
C THR A 112 18.53 2.20 16.15
N PRO A 113 17.25 2.57 16.31
CA PRO A 113 16.23 2.27 15.32
C PRO A 113 16.56 2.82 13.93
N GLU A 114 16.18 2.07 12.91
CA GLU A 114 16.48 2.41 11.51
C GLU A 114 15.30 2.04 10.61
N ILE A 115 14.95 2.92 9.68
CA ILE A 115 13.98 2.65 8.62
C ILE A 115 14.76 2.46 7.32
N THR A 116 14.55 1.33 6.64
CA THR A 116 15.09 1.05 5.32
C THR A 116 13.97 0.96 4.30
N GLN A 117 14.01 1.81 3.28
CA GLN A 117 13.22 1.65 2.05
C GLN A 117 13.98 0.69 1.13
N VAL A 118 13.42 -0.49 0.91
CA VAL A 118 14.04 -1.52 0.06
C VAL A 118 13.92 -1.10 -1.41
N LYS A 119 14.99 -1.28 -2.18
CA LYS A 119 14.93 -1.05 -3.64
C LYS A 119 14.12 -2.16 -4.29
N LEU A 120 13.11 -1.78 -5.06
CA LEU A 120 12.30 -2.69 -5.86
C LEU A 120 12.68 -2.60 -7.36
N GLU A 121 12.49 -3.68 -8.11
CA GLU A 121 12.65 -3.66 -9.58
C GLU A 121 11.48 -2.95 -10.29
N ASP A 122 10.28 -3.02 -9.73
CA ASP A 122 9.09 -2.34 -10.25
C ASP A 122 8.48 -1.38 -9.20
N TYR A 123 7.33 -0.80 -9.50
CA TYR A 123 6.51 -0.05 -8.54
C TYR A 123 6.09 -0.95 -7.37
N GLY A 124 6.06 -0.37 -6.17
CA GLY A 124 5.56 -1.05 -4.98
C GLY A 124 6.15 -0.51 -3.69
N MET A 125 5.69 -1.10 -2.58
CA MET A 125 6.07 -0.69 -1.24
C MET A 125 6.73 -1.82 -0.45
N SER A 126 7.90 -1.56 0.12
CA SER A 126 8.62 -2.49 0.98
C SER A 126 9.54 -1.74 1.94
N TYR A 127 9.22 -1.79 3.23
CA TYR A 127 9.99 -1.13 4.29
C TYR A 127 10.41 -2.11 5.38
N VAL A 128 11.68 -2.05 5.77
CA VAL A 128 12.24 -2.79 6.91
C VAL A 128 12.58 -1.79 8.01
N ILE A 129 11.96 -1.93 9.17
CA ILE A 129 12.14 -1.07 10.34
C ILE A 129 12.83 -1.90 11.41
N ARG A 130 14.09 -1.61 11.70
CA ARG A 130 14.80 -2.22 12.82
C ARG A 130 14.48 -1.47 14.11
N LEU A 131 13.99 -2.20 15.10
CA LEU A 131 13.66 -1.71 16.43
C LEU A 131 14.90 -1.62 17.32
N SER A 132 14.80 -0.92 18.45
CA SER A 132 15.94 -0.77 19.36
C SER A 132 16.43 -2.11 19.93
N ASP A 133 15.55 -3.09 20.07
CA ASP A 133 15.90 -4.45 20.53
C ASP A 133 16.48 -5.34 19.42
N GLY A 134 16.65 -4.81 18.20
CA GLY A 134 17.22 -5.52 17.07
C GLY A 134 16.24 -6.42 16.30
N ARG A 135 14.98 -6.55 16.74
CA ARG A 135 13.91 -7.16 15.94
C ARG A 135 13.46 -6.22 14.83
N PHE A 136 12.64 -6.72 13.92
CA PHE A 136 12.15 -5.99 12.76
C PHE A 136 10.64 -5.88 12.73
N ILE A 137 10.14 -4.72 12.30
CA ILE A 137 8.83 -4.60 11.67
C ILE A 137 9.07 -4.54 10.16
N VAL A 138 8.33 -5.34 9.40
CA VAL A 138 8.29 -5.24 7.94
C VAL A 138 6.92 -4.69 7.55
N ILE A 139 6.88 -3.64 6.73
CA ILE A 139 5.64 -3.10 6.17
C ILE A 139 5.64 -3.43 4.67
N ASP A 140 4.66 -4.23 4.26
CA ASP A 140 4.54 -4.81 2.93
C ASP A 140 5.80 -5.56 2.49
N GLY A 141 6.01 -5.77 1.19
CA GLY A 141 7.08 -6.58 0.65
C GLY A 141 7.42 -6.28 -0.80
N GLY A 142 6.48 -5.70 -1.55
CA GLY A 142 6.60 -5.45 -2.99
C GLY A 142 5.87 -6.53 -3.81
N ARG A 143 6.11 -6.52 -5.12
CA ARG A 143 5.67 -7.56 -6.07
C ARG A 143 6.44 -8.87 -5.88
N GLU A 144 5.92 -9.97 -6.43
CA GLU A 144 6.53 -11.31 -6.44
C GLU A 144 7.79 -11.42 -7.32
N LEU A 145 8.78 -10.55 -7.10
CA LEU A 145 10.01 -10.51 -7.90
C LEU A 145 11.18 -11.12 -7.12
N GLU A 146 11.87 -12.10 -7.71
CA GLU A 146 13.02 -12.77 -7.08
C GLU A 146 14.12 -11.80 -6.61
N PRO A 147 14.52 -10.77 -7.39
CA PRO A 147 15.54 -9.81 -6.93
C PRO A 147 15.09 -9.00 -5.71
N ASP A 148 13.78 -8.72 -5.59
CA ASP A 148 13.22 -7.93 -4.50
C ASP A 148 13.10 -8.78 -3.23
N ARG A 149 12.65 -10.03 -3.38
CA ARG A 149 12.72 -11.06 -2.33
C ARG A 149 14.13 -11.16 -1.73
N ASP A 150 15.13 -11.34 -2.58
CA ASP A 150 16.52 -11.52 -2.15
C ASP A 150 17.07 -10.27 -1.45
N ARG A 151 16.70 -9.07 -1.91
CA ARG A 151 17.09 -7.80 -1.27
C ARG A 151 16.42 -7.62 0.08
N LEU A 152 15.14 -7.94 0.20
CA LEU A 152 14.41 -7.90 1.46
C LEU A 152 15.09 -8.82 2.47
N PHE A 153 15.36 -10.07 2.10
CA PHE A 153 16.06 -11.04 2.97
C PHE A 153 17.47 -10.57 3.34
N LYS A 154 18.26 -10.10 2.37
CA LYS A 154 19.60 -9.57 2.62
C LYS A 154 19.59 -8.36 3.56
N THR A 155 18.58 -7.52 3.46
CA THR A 155 18.40 -6.35 4.33
C THR A 155 18.15 -6.80 5.78
N LEU A 156 17.24 -7.77 5.98
CA LEU A 156 16.97 -8.37 7.29
C LEU A 156 18.22 -9.05 7.88
N LYS A 157 18.90 -9.91 7.10
CA LYS A 157 20.12 -10.60 7.55
C LYS A 157 21.25 -9.63 7.90
N LYS A 158 21.44 -8.57 7.13
CA LYS A 158 22.47 -7.55 7.41
C LYS A 158 22.19 -6.80 8.72
N GLY A 159 20.92 -6.54 9.03
CA GLY A 159 20.52 -5.80 10.22
C GLY A 159 20.45 -6.64 11.50
N ALA A 160 20.43 -7.98 11.38
CA ALA A 160 20.11 -8.89 12.47
C ALA A 160 21.26 -9.06 13.47
N ASN A 161 20.92 -9.24 14.74
CA ASN A 161 21.89 -9.47 15.83
C ASN A 161 22.18 -10.96 16.08
N GLY A 162 21.35 -11.87 15.54
CA GLY A 162 21.48 -13.32 15.71
C GLY A 162 21.59 -14.07 14.37
N GLU A 163 21.59 -15.40 14.42
CA GLU A 163 21.70 -16.25 13.23
C GLU A 163 20.52 -16.06 12.26
N LYS A 164 19.32 -15.90 12.82
CA LYS A 164 18.08 -15.61 12.08
C LYS A 164 17.54 -14.22 12.44
N PRO A 165 17.15 -13.40 11.45
CA PRO A 165 16.41 -12.18 11.70
C PRO A 165 15.08 -12.51 12.38
N VAL A 166 14.71 -11.71 13.38
CA VAL A 166 13.44 -11.84 14.08
C VAL A 166 12.50 -10.74 13.60
N ILE A 167 11.46 -11.11 12.88
CA ILE A 167 10.39 -10.23 12.41
C ILE A 167 9.31 -10.23 13.50
N ALA A 168 9.31 -9.20 14.34
CA ALA A 168 8.35 -9.02 15.43
C ALA A 168 6.92 -8.81 14.90
N ALA A 169 6.80 -8.19 13.73
CA ALA A 169 5.56 -8.03 13.01
C ALA A 169 5.81 -7.88 11.51
N TRP A 170 5.07 -8.60 10.68
CA TRP A 170 4.89 -8.28 9.27
C TRP A 170 3.52 -7.64 9.09
N ILE A 171 3.48 -6.36 8.69
CA ILE A 171 2.27 -5.60 8.49
C ILE A 171 1.95 -5.57 7.00
N MET A 172 0.78 -6.08 6.61
CA MET A 172 0.31 -6.10 5.23
C MET A 172 -0.83 -5.09 5.09
N THR A 173 -0.66 -4.13 4.21
CA THR A 173 -1.49 -2.91 4.24
C THR A 173 -2.80 -3.05 3.48
N HIS A 174 -2.76 -3.67 2.28
CA HIS A 174 -3.91 -3.98 1.43
C HIS A 174 -3.52 -5.01 0.35
N PRO A 175 -4.48 -5.64 -0.37
CA PRO A 175 -4.23 -6.82 -1.18
C PRO A 175 -3.85 -6.51 -2.64
N HIS A 176 -3.08 -5.44 -2.87
CA HIS A 176 -2.47 -5.20 -4.17
C HIS A 176 -1.13 -5.91 -4.31
N ALA A 177 -0.83 -6.31 -5.56
CA ALA A 177 0.33 -7.11 -5.88
C ALA A 177 1.65 -6.45 -5.49
N ASP A 178 1.75 -5.14 -5.69
CA ASP A 178 2.91 -4.32 -5.38
C ASP A 178 3.11 -4.02 -3.89
N HIS A 179 2.28 -4.61 -3.04
CA HIS A 179 2.35 -4.53 -1.60
C HIS A 179 2.74 -5.87 -0.99
N PHE A 180 1.93 -6.92 -1.13
CA PHE A 180 2.13 -8.13 -0.33
C PHE A 180 2.62 -9.35 -1.11
N ASN A 181 2.55 -9.39 -2.45
CA ASN A 181 2.85 -10.64 -3.18
C ASN A 181 4.30 -11.12 -2.99
N CYS A 182 5.26 -10.23 -2.73
CA CYS A 182 6.63 -10.63 -2.40
C CYS A 182 6.69 -11.54 -1.16
N PHE A 183 5.77 -11.38 -0.20
CA PHE A 183 5.69 -12.24 1.00
C PHE A 183 5.58 -13.71 0.62
N ASN A 184 4.73 -14.03 -0.35
CA ASN A 184 4.50 -15.39 -0.83
C ASN A 184 5.81 -16.04 -1.30
N LEU A 185 6.50 -15.37 -2.20
CA LEU A 185 7.80 -15.80 -2.72
C LEU A 185 8.87 -15.83 -1.62
N PHE A 186 8.85 -14.86 -0.71
CA PHE A 186 9.79 -14.80 0.42
C PHE A 186 9.66 -16.00 1.34
N MET A 187 8.44 -16.39 1.71
CA MET A 187 8.23 -17.52 2.61
C MET A 187 8.63 -18.84 1.96
N ASP A 188 8.38 -19.04 0.66
CA ASP A 188 8.80 -20.25 -0.06
C ASP A 188 10.32 -20.48 -0.02
N ASN A 189 11.09 -19.40 0.01
CA ASN A 189 12.55 -19.46 -0.09
C ASN A 189 13.28 -19.26 1.26
N TYR A 190 12.69 -18.51 2.19
CA TYR A 190 13.37 -18.00 3.38
C TYR A 190 12.60 -18.17 4.69
N ALA A 191 11.46 -18.87 4.73
CA ALA A 191 10.72 -19.11 5.97
C ALA A 191 11.60 -19.73 7.07
N ASP A 192 12.42 -20.72 6.72
CA ASP A 192 13.33 -21.40 7.65
C ASP A 192 14.53 -20.53 8.06
N GLU A 193 14.77 -19.39 7.42
CA GLU A 193 15.91 -18.52 7.67
C GLU A 193 15.60 -17.31 8.57
N ILE A 194 14.33 -17.15 8.95
CA ILE A 194 13.83 -16.08 9.81
C ILE A 194 13.03 -16.63 10.99
N ILE A 195 12.65 -15.76 11.92
CA ILE A 195 11.62 -16.02 12.93
C ILE A 195 10.53 -14.99 12.71
N LEU A 196 9.32 -15.44 12.36
CA LEU A 196 8.14 -14.58 12.23
C LEU A 196 7.30 -14.71 13.50
N GLU A 197 7.16 -13.62 14.26
CA GLU A 197 6.42 -13.66 15.52
C GLU A 197 4.93 -13.37 15.32
N LYS A 198 4.57 -12.43 14.43
CA LYS A 198 3.21 -11.91 14.28
C LYS A 198 2.98 -11.38 12.85
N VAL A 199 1.74 -11.46 12.38
CA VAL A 199 1.28 -10.78 11.15
C VAL A 199 0.11 -9.86 11.49
N LEU A 200 0.10 -8.65 10.94
CA LEU A 200 -0.99 -7.68 11.08
C LEU A 200 -1.55 -7.34 9.70
N LEU A 201 -2.87 -7.46 9.52
CA LEU A 201 -3.58 -7.11 8.28
C LEU A 201 -5.04 -6.77 8.58
N ASN A 202 -5.73 -6.07 7.68
CA ASN A 202 -7.20 -5.94 7.73
C ASN A 202 -7.71 -5.51 6.35
N PHE A 203 -7.86 -6.47 5.45
CA PHE A 203 -8.33 -6.27 4.09
C PHE A 203 -9.01 -7.55 3.61
N PRO A 204 -9.81 -7.47 2.54
CA PRO A 204 -10.71 -8.57 2.24
C PRO A 204 -10.09 -9.83 1.64
N GLU A 205 -10.67 -10.98 1.96
CA GLU A 205 -10.43 -12.27 1.30
C GLU A 205 -11.03 -12.31 -0.13
N ALA A 206 -10.40 -13.09 -1.00
CA ALA A 206 -10.64 -13.08 -2.44
C ALA A 206 -12.05 -13.46 -2.93
N ASP A 207 -12.76 -14.28 -2.15
CA ASP A 207 -13.95 -14.98 -2.60
C ASP A 207 -15.25 -14.17 -2.47
N ASP A 208 -15.21 -12.94 -1.95
CA ASP A 208 -16.44 -12.22 -1.54
C ASP A 208 -16.62 -10.82 -2.15
N LEU A 209 -15.88 -10.50 -3.22
CA LEU A 209 -16.06 -9.26 -3.98
C LEU A 209 -17.52 -9.08 -4.46
N GLU A 210 -18.27 -10.17 -4.71
CA GLU A 210 -19.69 -10.14 -5.07
C GLU A 210 -20.59 -9.50 -3.99
N HIS A 211 -20.16 -9.50 -2.72
CA HIS A 211 -20.86 -8.86 -1.60
C HIS A 211 -20.76 -7.32 -1.64
N TYR A 212 -19.77 -6.78 -2.34
CA TYR A 212 -19.55 -5.34 -2.48
C TYR A 212 -19.75 -4.91 -3.93
N PRO A 213 -21.01 -4.64 -4.36
CA PRO A 213 -21.32 -4.33 -5.75
C PRO A 213 -20.54 -3.12 -6.29
N LYS A 214 -20.11 -2.20 -5.42
CA LYS A 214 -19.22 -1.09 -5.82
C LYS A 214 -17.81 -1.56 -6.20
N LEU A 215 -17.23 -2.53 -5.50
CA LEU A 215 -15.93 -3.13 -5.83
C LEU A 215 -16.01 -4.05 -7.06
N THR A 216 -17.15 -4.71 -7.30
CA THR A 216 -17.31 -5.68 -8.42
C THR A 216 -17.15 -5.09 -9.82
N GLN A 217 -17.47 -3.81 -10.05
CA GLN A 217 -17.70 -3.30 -11.40
C GLN A 217 -16.42 -2.84 -12.12
N LYS A 218 -15.33 -2.58 -11.38
CA LYS A 218 -14.04 -2.12 -11.91
C LYS A 218 -12.90 -3.11 -11.71
N HIS A 219 -12.95 -3.95 -10.68
CA HIS A 219 -11.81 -4.81 -10.29
C HIS A 219 -11.82 -6.22 -10.90
N LYS A 220 -12.90 -6.65 -11.58
CA LYS A 220 -12.81 -7.82 -12.47
C LYS A 220 -11.76 -7.65 -13.59
N LEU A 221 -11.24 -6.43 -13.78
CA LEU A 221 -10.18 -6.07 -14.74
C LEU A 221 -8.79 -5.84 -14.11
N PHE A 222 -8.67 -5.74 -12.77
CA PHE A 222 -7.39 -5.60 -12.08
C PHE A 222 -6.89 -6.98 -11.65
N ALA A 223 -6.62 -7.82 -12.66
CA ALA A 223 -6.01 -9.14 -12.55
C ALA A 223 -4.50 -9.10 -12.23
N ASP A 224 -4.04 -8.12 -11.43
CA ASP A 224 -2.60 -7.99 -11.09
C ASP A 224 -2.22 -8.74 -9.81
N SER A 225 -3.19 -9.02 -8.94
CA SER A 225 -3.20 -10.20 -8.08
C SER A 225 -4.35 -11.05 -8.61
N SER A 226 -4.20 -12.36 -8.82
CA SER A 226 -5.39 -13.19 -8.71
C SER A 226 -5.62 -13.28 -7.21
N PRO A 227 -6.55 -12.51 -6.61
CA PRO A 227 -6.78 -12.60 -5.16
C PRO A 227 -7.11 -14.06 -4.80
N PHE A 228 -7.74 -14.81 -5.71
CA PHE A 228 -8.06 -16.24 -5.61
C PHE A 228 -6.83 -17.16 -5.43
N THR A 229 -5.61 -16.69 -5.73
CA THR A 229 -4.38 -17.47 -5.50
C THR A 229 -3.52 -16.83 -4.41
N ASN A 230 -3.21 -15.54 -4.50
CA ASN A 230 -2.18 -14.96 -3.64
C ASN A 230 -2.60 -14.79 -2.17
N ILE A 231 -3.86 -14.45 -1.89
CA ILE A 231 -4.35 -14.31 -0.50
C ILE A 231 -4.47 -15.68 0.18
N PRO A 232 -5.11 -16.71 -0.41
CA PRO A 232 -5.12 -18.05 0.18
C PRO A 232 -3.72 -18.61 0.43
N MET A 233 -2.80 -18.44 -0.52
CA MET A 233 -1.42 -18.94 -0.34
C MET A 233 -0.67 -18.17 0.76
N MET A 234 -0.95 -16.87 0.93
CA MET A 234 -0.39 -16.08 2.04
C MET A 234 -0.84 -16.65 3.39
N TYR A 235 -2.14 -16.90 3.56
CA TYR A 235 -2.67 -17.53 4.79
C TYR A 235 -2.08 -18.92 5.03
N GLU A 236 -1.95 -19.75 3.98
CA GLU A 236 -1.31 -21.06 4.07
C GLU A 236 0.13 -20.94 4.59
N ARG A 237 0.94 -20.05 4.00
CA ARG A 237 2.34 -19.83 4.40
C ARG A 237 2.45 -19.30 5.82
N ILE A 238 1.58 -18.38 6.24
CA ILE A 238 1.56 -17.90 7.63
C ILE A 238 1.26 -19.07 8.57
N SER A 239 0.27 -19.92 8.25
CA SER A 239 -0.10 -21.06 9.08
C SER A 239 1.06 -22.04 9.29
N GLN A 240 1.92 -22.22 8.28
CA GLN A 240 3.10 -23.08 8.35
C GLN A 240 4.17 -22.54 9.32
N THR A 241 4.19 -21.24 9.60
CA THR A 241 5.09 -20.64 10.60
C THR A 241 4.58 -20.77 12.04
N GLY A 242 3.27 -20.96 12.22
CA GLY A 242 2.61 -20.87 13.53
C GLY A 242 2.45 -19.44 14.07
N ALA A 243 2.81 -18.40 13.31
CA ALA A 243 2.63 -17.01 13.71
C ALA A 243 1.13 -16.64 13.76
N PRO A 244 0.64 -16.04 14.85
CA PRO A 244 -0.73 -15.51 14.91
C PRO A 244 -0.93 -14.32 13.96
N ILE A 245 -2.13 -14.25 13.39
CA ILE A 245 -2.61 -13.13 12.56
C ILE A 245 -3.51 -12.25 13.42
N TYR A 246 -3.21 -10.95 13.48
CA TYR A 246 -4.01 -9.95 14.18
C TYR A 246 -4.74 -9.08 13.16
N MET A 247 -6.06 -8.95 13.30
CA MET A 247 -6.85 -8.02 12.51
C MET A 247 -6.66 -6.59 13.02
N ALA A 248 -6.09 -5.74 12.16
CA ALA A 248 -5.76 -4.35 12.49
C ALA A 248 -6.96 -3.43 12.25
N HIS A 249 -7.76 -3.24 13.28
CA HIS A 249 -8.92 -2.36 13.32
C HIS A 249 -8.55 -0.92 13.65
N THR A 250 -9.32 0.02 13.10
CA THR A 250 -9.14 1.45 13.36
C THR A 250 -9.26 1.76 14.86
N GLY A 251 -8.38 2.61 15.38
CA GLY A 251 -8.32 2.96 16.80
C GLY A 251 -7.53 1.98 17.66
N GLN A 252 -7.04 0.86 17.13
CA GLN A 252 -6.13 -0.01 17.87
C GLN A 252 -4.72 0.59 17.96
N ARG A 253 -4.04 0.26 19.06
CA ARG A 253 -2.65 0.60 19.31
C ARG A 253 -1.83 -0.65 19.60
N TYR A 254 -0.74 -0.77 18.87
CA TYR A 254 0.21 -1.87 18.93
C TYR A 254 1.53 -1.34 19.47
N VAL A 255 2.05 -1.95 20.52
CA VAL A 255 3.43 -1.70 20.98
C VAL A 255 4.26 -2.91 20.58
N ILE A 256 5.20 -2.70 19.65
CA ILE A 256 6.06 -3.73 19.09
C ILE A 256 7.49 -3.29 19.36
N GLY A 257 8.15 -3.93 20.32
CA GLY A 257 9.39 -3.42 20.90
C GLY A 257 9.23 -1.99 21.43
N ASP A 258 10.01 -1.04 20.89
CA ASP A 258 9.93 0.39 21.20
C ASP A 258 9.08 1.22 20.23
N ALA A 259 8.52 0.59 19.18
CA ALA A 259 7.59 1.25 18.26
C ALA A 259 6.16 1.26 18.84
N LYS A 260 5.51 2.43 18.82
CA LYS A 260 4.08 2.56 19.11
C LYS A 260 3.33 2.82 17.80
N CYS A 261 2.53 1.88 17.35
CA CYS A 261 1.78 1.94 16.10
C CYS A 261 0.29 2.12 16.40
N GLU A 262 -0.31 3.22 15.96
CA GLU A 262 -1.75 3.50 16.05
C GLU A 262 -2.38 3.36 14.65
N ILE A 263 -3.43 2.55 14.53
CA ILE A 263 -4.19 2.39 13.29
C ILE A 263 -5.19 3.54 13.18
N LEU A 264 -4.93 4.49 12.28
CA LEU A 264 -5.80 5.63 12.03
C LEU A 264 -6.93 5.30 11.03
N SER A 265 -6.71 4.33 10.15
CA SER A 265 -7.75 3.84 9.26
C SER A 265 -7.45 2.42 8.80
N SER A 266 -8.49 1.67 8.48
CA SER A 266 -8.48 0.31 7.94
C SER A 266 -9.72 0.11 7.06
N MET A 267 -9.94 -1.09 6.53
CA MET A 267 -11.14 -1.41 5.75
C MET A 267 -12.45 -1.10 6.48
N ASP A 268 -12.46 -1.14 7.83
CA ASP A 268 -13.61 -0.81 8.68
C ASP A 268 -14.22 0.57 8.37
N ASP A 269 -13.40 1.50 7.85
CA ASP A 269 -13.81 2.87 7.57
C ASP A 269 -14.36 3.06 6.16
N THR A 270 -13.94 2.24 5.20
CA THR A 270 -14.06 2.55 3.77
C THR A 270 -14.78 1.49 2.94
N ILE A 271 -14.91 0.27 3.44
CA ILE A 271 -15.38 -0.87 2.64
C ILE A 271 -16.80 -0.65 2.08
N HIS A 272 -17.61 0.21 2.71
CA HIS A 272 -18.98 0.53 2.29
C HIS A 272 -19.09 1.73 1.32
N ASN A 273 -18.07 2.57 1.27
CA ASN A 273 -18.13 3.88 0.60
C ASN A 273 -17.15 4.04 -0.56
N SER A 274 -16.30 3.05 -0.84
CA SER A 274 -15.33 3.09 -1.94
C SER A 274 -15.48 1.91 -2.91
N ASP A 275 -15.20 2.17 -4.17
CA ASP A 275 -15.02 1.16 -5.23
C ASP A 275 -13.53 0.85 -5.49
N ASN A 276 -12.63 1.42 -4.68
CA ASN A 276 -11.18 1.26 -4.81
C ASN A 276 -10.61 0.49 -3.61
N ILE A 277 -9.90 -0.60 -3.88
CA ILE A 277 -9.31 -1.46 -2.85
C ILE A 277 -8.20 -0.73 -2.08
N ASN A 278 -7.53 0.26 -2.69
CA ASN A 278 -6.60 1.14 -1.99
C ASN A 278 -7.22 1.84 -0.78
N SER A 279 -8.53 2.09 -0.82
CA SER A 279 -9.22 2.71 0.32
C SER A 279 -9.20 1.81 1.56
N THR A 280 -9.06 0.49 1.39
CA THR A 280 -8.95 -0.47 2.51
C THR A 280 -7.61 -0.43 3.22
N SER A 281 -6.63 0.34 2.71
CA SER A 281 -5.28 0.31 3.24
C SER A 281 -5.21 0.74 4.70
N LEU A 282 -4.40 0.01 5.47
CA LEU A 282 -4.03 0.43 6.81
C LEU A 282 -3.29 1.77 6.77
N VAL A 283 -3.77 2.75 7.54
CA VAL A 283 -3.05 4.00 7.80
C VAL A 283 -2.49 3.93 9.21
N ILE A 284 -1.16 4.03 9.35
CA ILE A 284 -0.47 3.76 10.62
C ILE A 284 0.30 5.00 11.05
N ARG A 285 -0.02 5.52 12.23
CA ARG A 285 0.81 6.52 12.91
C ARG A 285 1.76 5.80 13.86
N MET A 286 3.05 5.90 13.58
CA MET A 286 4.10 5.24 14.34
C MET A 286 4.95 6.26 15.11
N GLU A 287 5.18 6.02 16.39
CA GLU A 287 6.22 6.71 17.17
C GLU A 287 7.41 5.77 17.37
N LEU A 288 8.59 6.19 16.90
CA LEU A 288 9.84 5.43 17.02
C LEU A 288 11.05 6.38 17.04
N GLY A 289 12.04 6.09 17.88
CA GLY A 289 13.27 6.90 17.95
C GLY A 289 13.04 8.39 18.27
N GLY A 290 11.93 8.72 18.95
CA GLY A 290 11.55 10.10 19.28
C GLY A 290 10.92 10.89 18.13
N GLN A 291 10.56 10.24 17.01
CA GLN A 291 9.89 10.86 15.87
C GLN A 291 8.54 10.22 15.58
N THR A 292 7.66 10.98 14.93
CA THR A 292 6.38 10.47 14.39
C THR A 292 6.51 10.20 12.91
N ILE A 293 6.14 8.99 12.49
CA ILE A 293 6.05 8.55 11.10
C ILE A 293 4.59 8.27 10.77
N LEU A 294 4.09 8.81 9.67
CA LEU A 294 2.78 8.45 9.13
C LEU A 294 2.96 7.57 7.90
N TRP A 295 2.54 6.31 8.00
CA TRP A 295 2.43 5.37 6.89
C TRP A 295 1.03 5.52 6.29
N ALA A 296 0.93 6.27 5.20
CA ALA A 296 -0.34 6.54 4.52
C ALA A 296 -0.74 5.42 3.55
N THR A 297 0.21 4.54 3.22
CA THR A 297 0.10 3.38 2.34
C THR A 297 -0.53 3.78 1.03
N ASP A 298 -1.58 3.14 0.56
CA ASP A 298 -2.30 3.58 -0.66
C ASP A 298 -3.63 4.27 -0.33
N SER A 299 -3.87 4.55 0.95
CA SER A 299 -5.14 5.06 1.44
C SER A 299 -5.52 6.40 0.82
N SER A 300 -6.80 6.51 0.45
CA SER A 300 -7.41 7.77 0.03
C SER A 300 -7.83 8.58 1.25
N PHE A 301 -7.23 9.76 1.43
CA PHE A 301 -7.56 10.63 2.58
C PHE A 301 -9.01 11.12 2.57
N GLU A 302 -9.63 11.16 1.39
CA GLU A 302 -11.04 11.46 1.21
C GLU A 302 -11.94 10.34 1.73
N HIS A 303 -11.69 9.08 1.33
CA HIS A 303 -12.51 7.95 1.78
C HIS A 303 -12.28 7.61 3.26
N ALA A 304 -11.03 7.64 3.71
CA ALA A 304 -10.66 7.44 5.11
C ALA A 304 -10.99 8.65 6.01
N ARG A 305 -11.27 9.81 5.39
CA ARG A 305 -11.63 11.07 6.06
C ARG A 305 -10.63 11.51 7.12
N LEU A 306 -9.35 11.20 6.90
CA LEU A 306 -8.28 11.47 7.86
C LEU A 306 -8.23 12.93 8.32
N PRO A 307 -8.28 13.94 7.42
CA PRO A 307 -8.19 15.34 7.83
C PRO A 307 -9.36 15.79 8.71
N GLU A 308 -10.56 15.30 8.41
CA GLU A 308 -11.78 15.64 9.14
C GLU A 308 -11.81 14.98 10.52
N ARG A 309 -11.39 13.72 10.60
CA ARG A 309 -11.42 12.93 11.84
C ARG A 309 -10.30 13.31 12.80
N TYR A 310 -9.08 13.51 12.29
CA TYR A 310 -7.89 13.63 13.13
C TYR A 310 -7.33 15.06 13.21
N GLY A 311 -7.62 15.94 12.24
CA GLY A 311 -7.14 17.31 12.25
C GLY A 311 -5.63 17.41 12.49
N SER A 312 -5.21 18.24 13.46
CA SER A 312 -3.80 18.44 13.80
C SER A 312 -3.11 17.21 14.39
N TYR A 313 -3.85 16.18 14.80
CA TYR A 313 -3.26 14.93 15.29
C TYR A 313 -2.48 14.18 14.20
N LEU A 314 -2.75 14.47 12.92
CA LEU A 314 -2.00 13.94 11.78
C LEU A 314 -0.55 14.42 11.69
N LYS A 315 -0.14 15.42 12.49
CA LYS A 315 1.22 15.96 12.47
C LYS A 315 2.25 14.83 12.59
N ALA A 316 3.15 14.75 11.60
CA ALA A 316 4.25 13.79 11.57
C ALA A 316 5.57 14.46 11.16
N ASP A 317 6.69 13.82 11.49
CA ASP A 317 8.03 14.23 11.06
C ASP A 317 8.37 13.63 9.70
N ILE A 318 7.93 12.39 9.48
CA ILE A 318 8.14 11.60 8.27
C ILE A 318 6.78 11.13 7.73
N LEU A 319 6.56 11.27 6.42
CA LEU A 319 5.37 10.77 5.72
C LEU A 319 5.82 9.77 4.65
N GLN A 320 5.29 8.54 4.67
CA GLN A 320 5.29 7.74 3.45
C GLN A 320 4.16 8.27 2.54
N VAL A 321 4.53 8.64 1.31
CA VAL A 321 3.65 9.36 0.38
C VAL A 321 2.58 8.40 -0.14
N PRO A 322 1.29 8.72 0.00
CA PRO A 322 0.23 7.77 -0.30
C PRO A 322 0.20 7.36 -1.77
N HIS A 323 -0.10 6.08 -2.01
CA HIS A 323 -0.35 5.50 -3.33
C HIS A 323 0.78 5.79 -4.31
N HIS A 324 2.03 5.69 -3.85
CA HIS A 324 3.24 5.97 -4.65
C HIS A 324 3.28 7.38 -5.27
N GLY A 325 2.46 8.31 -4.75
CA GLY A 325 2.25 9.64 -5.34
C GLY A 325 1.22 9.69 -6.48
N PHE A 326 0.50 8.59 -6.77
CA PHE A 326 -0.58 8.47 -7.76
C PHE A 326 -1.90 9.13 -7.37
N GLY A 327 -1.97 9.75 -6.20
CA GLY A 327 -3.16 10.49 -5.75
C GLY A 327 -3.81 11.27 -6.89
N ASN A 328 -5.10 11.02 -7.12
CA ASN A 328 -5.86 11.74 -8.14
C ASN A 328 -5.79 13.24 -7.85
N GLY A 329 -5.66 14.04 -8.90
CA GLY A 329 -5.50 15.50 -8.80
C GLY A 329 -6.59 16.16 -7.97
N ALA A 330 -6.27 17.33 -7.41
CA ALA A 330 -7.22 18.32 -6.89
C ALA A 330 -8.18 17.94 -5.75
N HIS A 331 -8.13 16.75 -5.14
CA HIS A 331 -9.03 16.47 -4.01
C HIS A 331 -8.59 17.27 -2.77
N SER A 332 -9.44 18.20 -2.32
CA SER A 332 -9.14 19.13 -1.22
C SER A 332 -8.68 18.43 0.06
N GLU A 333 -9.22 17.24 0.35
CA GLU A 333 -8.88 16.48 1.56
C GLU A 333 -7.45 15.90 1.52
N GLN A 334 -6.93 15.52 0.35
CA GLN A 334 -5.54 15.05 0.25
C GLN A 334 -4.56 16.18 0.57
N ILE A 335 -4.79 17.36 -0.03
CA ILE A 335 -3.98 18.56 0.21
C ILE A 335 -4.09 19.00 1.68
N LYS A 336 -5.31 19.10 2.21
CA LYS A 336 -5.56 19.43 3.62
C LYS A 336 -4.90 18.44 4.57
N GLY A 337 -4.91 17.15 4.24
CA GLY A 337 -4.16 16.13 4.96
C GLY A 337 -2.67 16.45 4.99
N PHE A 338 -2.05 16.73 3.84
CA PHE A 338 -0.63 17.14 3.79
C PHE A 338 -0.35 18.40 4.62
N GLU A 339 -1.24 19.41 4.56
CA GLU A 339 -1.14 20.64 5.35
C GLU A 339 -1.27 20.43 6.87
N LEU A 340 -1.94 19.36 7.31
CA LEU A 340 -2.03 18.96 8.71
C LEU A 340 -0.83 18.10 9.13
N ILE A 341 -0.39 17.18 8.26
CA ILE A 341 0.76 16.28 8.51
C ILE A 341 2.06 17.08 8.61
N ARG A 342 2.25 18.06 7.71
CA ARG A 342 3.43 18.94 7.64
C ARG A 342 4.75 18.20 7.79
N PRO A 343 5.03 17.16 6.99
CA PRO A 343 6.22 16.34 7.17
C PRO A 343 7.49 17.13 6.81
N SER A 344 8.60 16.73 7.42
CA SER A 344 9.94 17.21 7.04
C SER A 344 10.64 16.27 6.07
N VAL A 345 10.27 14.99 6.07
CA VAL A 345 10.79 13.96 5.17
C VAL A 345 9.63 13.21 4.52
N CYS A 346 9.73 12.99 3.22
CA CYS A 346 8.80 12.16 2.48
C CYS A 346 9.50 10.89 1.99
N LEU A 347 8.94 9.72 2.28
CA LEU A 347 9.34 8.44 1.69
C LEU A 347 8.41 8.19 0.49
N LEU A 348 8.96 8.17 -0.73
CA LEU A 348 8.22 7.96 -1.96
C LEU A 348 8.56 6.56 -2.52
N PRO A 349 7.67 5.57 -2.36
CA PRO A 349 7.89 4.18 -2.80
C PRO A 349 7.75 4.01 -4.33
N VAL A 350 8.62 4.71 -5.08
CA VAL A 350 8.71 4.60 -6.53
C VAL A 350 10.15 4.37 -6.95
N SER A 351 10.38 3.34 -7.78
CA SER A 351 11.70 2.91 -8.27
C SER A 351 12.27 3.79 -9.39
N ASP A 352 11.53 4.80 -9.88
CA ASP A 352 11.98 5.76 -10.90
C ASP A 352 12.01 7.20 -10.38
N TYR A 353 13.18 7.83 -10.41
CA TYR A 353 13.32 9.25 -10.05
C TYR A 353 12.56 10.20 -11.01
N ASN A 354 12.45 9.85 -12.29
CA ASN A 354 11.66 10.65 -13.23
C ASN A 354 10.18 10.67 -12.85
N ALA A 355 9.70 9.64 -12.16
CA ALA A 355 8.35 9.62 -11.64
C ALA A 355 8.12 10.77 -10.65
N TYR A 356 9.07 11.05 -9.75
CA TYR A 356 8.99 12.21 -8.84
C TYR A 356 8.79 13.52 -9.60
N VAL A 357 9.64 13.82 -10.60
CA VAL A 357 9.56 15.11 -11.31
C VAL A 357 8.24 15.21 -12.10
N LYS A 358 7.83 14.12 -12.74
CA LYS A 358 6.57 14.05 -13.49
C LYS A 358 5.37 14.19 -12.55
N MET A 359 5.35 13.53 -11.39
CA MET A 359 4.29 13.70 -10.39
C MET A 359 4.18 15.15 -9.92
N CYS A 360 5.30 15.80 -9.60
CA CYS A 360 5.30 17.20 -9.20
C CYS A 360 4.84 18.15 -10.31
N THR A 361 4.88 17.71 -11.57
CA THR A 361 4.45 18.51 -12.72
C THR A 361 2.98 18.29 -13.05
N TYR A 362 2.49 17.05 -12.98
CA TYR A 362 1.19 16.65 -13.52
C TYR A 362 0.17 16.20 -12.47
N ARG A 363 0.58 15.97 -11.21
CA ARG A 363 -0.32 15.59 -10.11
C ARG A 363 -0.34 16.67 -9.05
N GLU A 364 -1.47 17.34 -8.92
CA GLU A 364 -1.61 18.49 -8.02
C GLU A 364 -1.33 18.17 -6.55
N GLY A 365 -1.83 17.05 -6.02
CA GLY A 365 -1.60 16.67 -4.62
C GLY A 365 -0.11 16.45 -4.32
N THR A 366 0.57 15.67 -5.15
CA THR A 366 2.01 15.44 -5.04
C THR A 366 2.80 16.74 -5.28
N SER A 367 2.41 17.54 -6.28
CA SER A 367 2.99 18.86 -6.52
C SER A 367 2.88 19.76 -5.29
N HIS A 368 1.70 19.82 -4.66
CA HIS A 368 1.48 20.59 -3.44
C HIS A 368 2.43 20.13 -2.34
N LEU A 369 2.39 18.83 -1.98
CA LEU A 369 3.22 18.25 -0.92
C LEU A 369 4.70 18.57 -1.11
N MET A 370 5.23 18.36 -2.32
CA MET A 370 6.65 18.51 -2.59
C MET A 370 7.09 19.99 -2.65
N ASN A 371 6.15 20.91 -2.91
CA ASN A 371 6.40 22.35 -2.82
C ASN A 371 6.16 22.93 -1.42
N MET A 372 5.68 22.14 -0.45
CA MET A 372 5.51 22.63 0.92
C MET A 372 6.87 23.02 1.54
N PRO A 373 7.01 24.22 2.15
CA PRO A 373 8.27 24.67 2.75
C PRO A 373 8.78 23.80 3.89
N CYS A 374 7.91 23.00 4.52
CA CYS A 374 8.31 22.11 5.60
C CYS A 374 9.04 20.85 5.09
N VAL A 375 8.77 20.40 3.86
CA VAL A 375 9.39 19.20 3.28
C VAL A 375 10.83 19.54 2.92
N ARG A 376 11.79 18.91 3.60
CA ARG A 376 13.23 19.14 3.41
C ARG A 376 13.90 18.06 2.58
N GLU A 377 13.38 16.85 2.59
CA GLU A 377 13.96 15.73 1.88
C GLU A 377 12.90 14.76 1.34
N ILE A 378 13.17 14.20 0.17
CA ILE A 378 12.37 13.15 -0.46
C ILE A 378 13.30 11.97 -0.73
N ILE A 379 12.94 10.82 -0.18
CA ILE A 379 13.64 9.55 -0.35
C ILE A 379 12.84 8.72 -1.35
N THR A 380 13.39 8.50 -2.54
CA THR A 380 12.76 7.66 -3.58
C THR A 380 13.25 6.21 -3.49
N GLY A 381 12.52 5.28 -4.11
CA GLY A 381 12.85 3.85 -4.17
C GLY A 381 13.87 3.48 -5.24
N GLU A 382 14.40 4.45 -6.01
CA GLU A 382 15.42 4.24 -7.06
C GLU A 382 16.67 3.51 -6.52
N THR A 383 17.03 3.82 -5.27
CA THR A 383 18.12 3.17 -4.55
C THR A 383 17.65 2.78 -3.16
N GLN A 384 18.17 1.66 -2.65
CA GLN A 384 17.89 1.25 -1.28
C GLN A 384 18.49 2.27 -0.33
N ARG A 385 17.68 2.80 0.58
CA ARG A 385 18.10 3.85 1.51
C ARG A 385 17.67 3.54 2.93
N SER A 386 18.60 3.69 3.87
CA SER A 386 18.38 3.52 5.30
C SER A 386 18.56 4.85 6.03
N ILE A 387 17.68 5.15 6.98
CA ILE A 387 17.74 6.31 7.86
C ILE A 387 17.68 5.87 9.32
N THR A 388 18.66 6.29 10.12
CA THR A 388 18.68 6.05 11.56
C THR A 388 17.84 7.12 12.27
N LEU A 389 17.05 6.71 13.26
CA LEU A 389 16.17 7.60 14.02
C LEU A 389 16.81 8.07 15.33
N PRO A 390 16.61 9.33 15.76
CA PRO A 390 15.92 10.39 15.03
C PRO A 390 16.71 10.86 13.80
N TYR A 391 16.02 11.01 12.68
CA TYR A 391 16.59 11.45 11.42
C TYR A 391 16.33 12.95 11.19
N THR A 392 17.39 13.67 10.86
CA THR A 392 17.31 15.07 10.41
C THR A 392 17.95 15.17 9.02
N PRO A 393 17.22 15.66 8.01
CA PRO A 393 17.79 15.91 6.69
C PRO A 393 19.01 16.82 6.74
N SER A 394 19.97 16.59 5.84
CA SER A 394 21.08 17.52 5.64
C SER A 394 20.58 18.92 5.24
N GLU A 395 21.33 19.97 5.57
CA GLU A 395 20.94 21.36 5.26
C GLU A 395 20.69 21.59 3.76
N ASN A 396 21.41 20.86 2.90
CA ASN A 396 21.31 20.98 1.44
C ASN A 396 20.27 20.05 0.80
N ALA A 397 19.60 19.17 1.57
CA ALA A 397 18.67 18.19 1.02
C ALA A 397 17.55 18.83 0.19
N ARG A 398 17.06 20.00 0.62
CA ARG A 398 16.05 20.75 -0.14
C ARG A 398 16.58 21.28 -1.46
N GLY A 399 17.83 21.75 -1.48
CA GLY A 399 18.49 22.20 -2.70
C GLY A 399 18.59 21.10 -3.75
N GLU A 400 18.82 19.85 -3.34
CA GLU A 400 18.81 18.70 -4.26
C GLU A 400 17.42 18.40 -4.81
N ILE A 401 16.36 18.54 -4.00
CA ILE A 401 14.98 18.46 -4.50
C ILE A 401 14.76 19.49 -5.61
N ASP A 402 15.08 20.75 -5.34
CA ASP A 402 14.82 21.85 -6.26
C ASP A 402 15.65 21.71 -7.54
N LYS A 403 16.94 21.39 -7.41
CA LYS A 403 17.85 21.13 -8.55
C LYS A 403 17.31 20.03 -9.46
N LYS A 404 16.88 18.92 -8.87
CA LYS A 404 16.40 17.78 -9.65
C LYS A 404 15.00 18.02 -10.25
N PHE A 405 14.13 18.75 -9.55
CA PHE A 405 12.86 19.21 -10.11
C PHE A 405 13.08 20.12 -11.33
N MET A 406 14.00 21.06 -11.23
CA MET A 406 14.37 21.94 -12.35
C MET A 406 14.95 21.15 -13.53
N SER A 407 15.75 20.11 -13.30
CA SER A 407 16.27 19.27 -14.38
C SER A 407 15.19 18.46 -15.09
N GLY A 408 14.23 17.87 -14.36
CA GLY A 408 13.21 17.05 -15.00
C GLY A 408 12.12 17.84 -15.73
N ARG A 409 11.87 19.11 -15.37
CA ARG A 409 11.00 20.00 -16.18
C ARG A 409 11.54 20.23 -17.60
N ALA A 410 12.87 20.21 -17.77
CA ALA A 410 13.47 20.33 -19.09
C ALA A 410 13.23 19.08 -19.98
N ALA A 411 12.85 17.95 -19.38
CA ALA A 411 12.62 16.67 -20.05
C ALA A 411 11.12 16.33 -20.26
N GLY A 412 10.20 17.25 -19.98
CA GLY A 412 8.74 17.03 -19.95
C GLY A 412 8.04 16.90 -21.30
N GLY A 413 8.64 16.22 -22.28
CA GLY A 413 8.06 15.89 -23.59
C GLY A 413 7.73 14.40 -23.73
N SER A 414 7.19 14.03 -24.89
CA SER A 414 7.08 12.62 -25.35
C SER A 414 8.38 11.89 -25.07
N CYS A 415 8.33 10.66 -24.56
CA CYS A 415 9.53 9.91 -24.18
C CYS A 415 9.63 8.63 -24.99
N VAL A 416 10.87 8.18 -25.22
CA VAL A 416 11.18 6.90 -25.87
C VAL A 416 11.82 5.98 -24.83
N TRP A 417 11.30 4.76 -24.67
CA TRP A 417 11.94 3.68 -23.91
C TRP A 417 12.35 2.58 -24.85
N VAL A 418 13.58 2.09 -24.76
CA VAL A 418 14.05 0.94 -25.54
C VAL A 418 14.49 -0.16 -24.59
N TYR A 419 13.85 -1.31 -24.68
CA TYR A 419 14.24 -2.55 -24.01
C TYR A 419 14.88 -3.48 -25.05
N SER A 420 15.99 -4.10 -24.69
CA SER A 420 16.77 -4.99 -25.58
C SER A 420 17.08 -6.30 -24.87
N ASP A 421 17.65 -7.26 -25.61
CA ASP A 421 18.00 -8.60 -25.12
C ASP A 421 16.81 -9.47 -24.67
N LEU A 422 15.59 -9.12 -25.07
CA LEU A 422 14.37 -9.89 -24.79
C LEU A 422 14.34 -11.17 -25.62
N SER A 423 13.63 -12.20 -25.16
CA SER A 423 13.52 -13.48 -25.87
C SER A 423 12.09 -13.97 -26.00
N THR A 424 11.74 -14.43 -27.21
CA THR A 424 10.45 -15.09 -27.46
C THR A 424 10.30 -16.45 -26.74
N ALA A 425 11.35 -16.91 -26.06
CA ALA A 425 11.31 -18.11 -25.22
C ALA A 425 10.71 -17.84 -23.84
N CYS A 426 10.62 -16.56 -23.46
CA CYS A 426 10.19 -16.10 -22.14
C CYS A 426 8.90 -15.31 -22.32
N GLU A 427 7.79 -15.79 -21.77
CA GLU A 427 6.51 -15.09 -21.93
C GLU A 427 6.47 -13.77 -21.18
N GLU A 428 7.15 -13.70 -20.03
CA GLU A 428 7.23 -12.49 -19.22
C GLU A 428 8.03 -11.37 -19.91
N ASP A 429 8.87 -11.69 -20.91
CA ASP A 429 9.61 -10.66 -21.69
C ASP A 429 8.69 -9.81 -22.59
N PHE A 430 7.39 -10.14 -22.67
CA PHE A 430 6.35 -9.35 -23.34
C PHE A 430 5.50 -8.51 -22.38
N GLU A 431 5.77 -8.59 -21.08
CA GLU A 431 5.00 -7.90 -20.05
C GLU A 431 5.70 -6.64 -19.55
N PHE A 432 5.00 -5.53 -19.64
CA PHE A 432 5.51 -4.22 -19.26
C PHE A 432 4.54 -3.52 -18.32
N THR A 433 5.06 -2.81 -17.33
CA THR A 433 4.23 -1.93 -16.49
C THR A 433 4.29 -0.53 -17.07
N LEU A 434 3.13 -0.01 -17.48
CA LEU A 434 2.99 1.32 -18.04
C LEU A 434 2.22 2.19 -17.06
N LEU A 435 2.68 3.42 -16.90
CA LEU A 435 2.11 4.37 -15.98
C LEU A 435 1.91 5.72 -16.66
N ASN A 436 0.65 6.14 -16.78
CA ASN A 436 0.30 7.47 -17.26
C ASN A 436 0.37 8.48 -16.11
N MET A 437 1.33 9.39 -16.22
CA MET A 437 1.57 10.40 -15.19
C MET A 437 0.61 11.58 -15.28
N THR A 438 -0.16 11.66 -16.37
CA THR A 438 -0.96 12.84 -16.72
C THR A 438 -2.45 12.62 -16.54
N THR A 439 -3.17 13.74 -16.40
CA THR A 439 -4.63 13.80 -16.37
C THR A 439 -5.28 13.67 -17.76
N TYR A 440 -4.47 13.40 -18.80
CA TYR A 440 -4.92 13.16 -20.17
C TYR A 440 -4.64 11.72 -20.58
N PRO A 441 -5.46 11.08 -21.42
CA PRO A 441 -5.09 9.81 -22.04
C PRO A 441 -3.75 9.94 -22.78
N ALA A 442 -2.95 8.88 -22.74
CA ALA A 442 -1.68 8.78 -23.43
C ALA A 442 -1.81 7.80 -24.60
N ASP A 443 -1.54 8.28 -25.81
CA ASP A 443 -1.42 7.40 -26.97
C ASP A 443 0.02 6.89 -27.00
N ILE A 444 0.16 5.57 -27.00
CA ILE A 444 1.42 4.86 -26.91
C ILE A 444 1.61 4.09 -28.20
N SER A 445 2.76 4.30 -28.83
CA SER A 445 3.22 3.53 -29.97
C SER A 445 4.32 2.58 -29.50
N ILE A 446 4.16 1.30 -29.80
CA ILE A 446 5.07 0.23 -29.38
C ILE A 446 5.61 -0.42 -30.64
N ASP A 447 6.93 -0.41 -30.80
CA ASP A 447 7.62 -1.07 -31.90
C ASP A 447 8.36 -2.30 -31.40
N LEU A 448 8.10 -3.47 -31.98
CA LEU A 448 8.87 -4.69 -31.75
C LEU A 448 9.87 -4.92 -32.88
N TYR A 449 11.12 -5.19 -32.54
CA TYR A 449 12.22 -5.46 -33.48
C TYR A 449 12.79 -6.86 -33.20
N PHE A 450 12.66 -7.79 -34.15
CA PHE A 450 13.21 -9.15 -34.02
C PHE A 450 14.55 -9.26 -34.74
N GLU A 451 15.60 -9.73 -34.05
CA GLU A 451 16.97 -9.78 -34.59
C GLU A 451 17.14 -10.74 -35.77
N ASN A 452 16.37 -11.84 -35.78
CA ASN A 452 16.48 -12.92 -36.75
C ASN A 452 15.54 -12.78 -37.97
N ALA A 453 14.68 -11.75 -37.98
CA ALA A 453 13.83 -11.43 -39.11
C ALA A 453 14.32 -10.13 -39.71
N ALA A 454 14.85 -10.18 -40.94
CA ALA A 454 15.29 -8.98 -41.64
C ALA A 454 14.09 -8.02 -41.82
N ASN A 455 13.95 -7.06 -40.91
CA ASN A 455 13.03 -5.92 -40.91
C ASN A 455 11.55 -6.16 -40.52
N GLU A 456 11.22 -7.12 -39.66
CA GLU A 456 9.87 -7.11 -39.06
C GLU A 456 9.80 -6.15 -37.88
N VAL A 457 9.39 -4.91 -38.17
CA VAL A 457 8.91 -3.95 -37.16
C VAL A 457 7.41 -4.13 -37.03
N ARG A 458 6.93 -4.52 -35.84
CA ARG A 458 5.49 -4.51 -35.55
C ARG A 458 5.18 -3.25 -34.78
N TYR A 459 4.30 -2.43 -35.34
CA TYR A 459 3.82 -1.19 -34.75
C TYR A 459 2.47 -1.45 -34.11
N ILE A 460 2.39 -1.23 -32.80
CA ILE A 460 1.20 -1.44 -31.99
C ILE A 460 0.83 -0.11 -31.37
N LYS A 461 -0.42 0.31 -31.52
CA LYS A 461 -0.95 1.45 -30.77
C LYS A 461 -1.58 0.94 -29.50
N TYR A 462 -1.48 1.69 -28.41
CA TYR A 462 -2.19 1.45 -27.17
C TYR A 462 -2.64 2.81 -26.61
N GLN A 463 -3.88 2.91 -26.13
CA GLN A 463 -4.30 4.11 -25.40
C GLN A 463 -4.34 3.82 -23.90
N LEU A 464 -3.41 4.42 -23.17
CA LEU A 464 -3.36 4.33 -21.72
C LEU A 464 -4.22 5.44 -21.11
N SER A 465 -5.24 5.05 -20.36
CA SER A 465 -6.15 5.99 -19.69
C SER A 465 -5.41 6.99 -18.80
N LYS A 466 -6.00 8.17 -18.61
CA LYS A 466 -5.44 9.18 -17.69
C LYS A 466 -5.19 8.58 -16.32
N ASN A 467 -4.10 8.97 -15.69
CA ASN A 467 -3.68 8.50 -14.37
C ASN A 467 -3.57 6.98 -14.18
N ALA A 468 -3.59 6.19 -15.25
CA ALA A 468 -3.63 4.73 -15.14
C ALA A 468 -2.24 4.12 -14.90
N LEU A 469 -2.18 3.14 -14.01
CA LEU A 469 -1.13 2.13 -13.92
C LEU A 469 -1.68 0.84 -14.53
N LYS A 470 -0.95 0.25 -15.48
CA LYS A 470 -1.41 -0.94 -16.21
C LYS A 470 -0.23 -1.85 -16.53
N ARG A 471 -0.33 -3.11 -16.11
CA ARG A 471 0.48 -4.19 -16.67
C ARG A 471 -0.08 -4.56 -18.03
N LEU A 472 0.74 -4.41 -19.07
CA LEU A 472 0.41 -4.67 -20.46
C LEU A 472 1.21 -5.88 -20.94
N ASN A 473 0.51 -6.97 -21.28
CA ASN A 473 1.10 -8.06 -22.05
C ASN A 473 0.84 -7.77 -23.54
N ILE A 474 1.90 -7.42 -24.27
CA ILE A 474 1.81 -6.98 -25.67
C ILE A 474 1.31 -8.12 -26.60
N VAL A 475 1.45 -9.38 -26.16
CA VAL A 475 1.09 -10.58 -26.94
C VAL A 475 -0.25 -11.20 -26.47
N GLY A 476 -0.86 -10.66 -25.41
CA GLY A 476 -2.08 -11.21 -24.79
C GLY A 476 -3.28 -10.28 -24.78
N GLU A 477 -3.08 -8.96 -24.83
CA GLU A 477 -4.18 -7.97 -24.77
C GLU A 477 -4.54 -7.39 -26.14
N GLU A 478 -5.77 -6.92 -26.29
CA GLU A 478 -6.21 -6.16 -27.48
C GLU A 478 -5.60 -4.76 -27.41
N VAL A 479 -4.44 -4.61 -28.02
CA VAL A 479 -3.65 -3.38 -27.89
C VAL A 479 -4.12 -2.32 -28.91
N ASP A 480 -4.45 -2.74 -30.15
CA ASP A 480 -5.00 -1.88 -31.22
C ASP A 480 -6.49 -2.22 -31.48
N GLY A 481 -7.32 -1.23 -31.78
CA GLY A 481 -8.76 -1.42 -32.07
C GLY A 481 -9.04 -2.27 -33.32
N ASP A 482 -8.01 -2.55 -34.12
CA ASP A 482 -8.02 -3.47 -35.26
C ASP A 482 -7.10 -4.71 -35.06
N ALA A 483 -6.26 -4.77 -34.00
CA ALA A 483 -5.28 -5.86 -33.80
C ALA A 483 -5.80 -6.93 -32.84
N VAL A 484 -6.67 -7.79 -33.36
CA VAL A 484 -7.22 -8.94 -32.63
C VAL A 484 -6.22 -10.12 -32.54
N TYR A 485 -5.01 -10.03 -33.11
CA TYR A 485 -4.18 -11.21 -33.41
C TYR A 485 -2.67 -11.06 -33.24
N PHE A 486 -2.16 -10.32 -32.26
CA PHE A 486 -0.75 -10.45 -31.89
C PHE A 486 -0.61 -11.41 -30.71
N ASN A 487 -0.70 -12.72 -30.95
CA ASN A 487 -0.51 -13.76 -29.94
C ASN A 487 0.56 -14.78 -30.38
N TRP A 488 0.92 -15.73 -29.51
CA TRP A 488 1.94 -16.75 -29.80
C TRP A 488 1.71 -17.55 -31.09
N LEU A 489 0.45 -17.88 -31.39
CA LEU A 489 0.08 -18.58 -32.61
C LEU A 489 0.36 -17.71 -33.85
N SER A 490 0.08 -16.41 -33.75
CA SER A 490 0.36 -15.43 -34.79
C SER A 490 1.86 -15.17 -34.98
N LEU A 491 2.64 -15.09 -33.90
CA LEU A 491 4.10 -14.97 -33.96
C LEU A 491 4.72 -16.13 -34.75
N LYS A 492 4.33 -17.37 -34.41
CA LYS A 492 4.76 -18.57 -35.15
C LYS A 492 4.31 -18.53 -36.61
N GLY A 493 3.07 -18.13 -36.86
CA GLY A 493 2.51 -18.00 -38.22
C GLY A 493 3.23 -16.97 -39.09
N GLN A 494 3.85 -15.95 -38.48
CA GLN A 494 4.65 -14.92 -39.15
C GLN A 494 6.13 -15.34 -39.34
N GLY A 495 6.50 -16.55 -38.93
CA GLY A 495 7.86 -17.07 -39.10
C GLY A 495 8.84 -16.62 -38.00
N ILE A 496 8.35 -16.06 -36.89
CA ILE A 496 9.17 -15.69 -35.74
C ILE A 496 9.45 -16.96 -34.91
N PRO A 497 10.73 -17.36 -34.73
CA PRO A 497 11.09 -18.53 -33.94
C PRO A 497 10.75 -18.39 -32.45
N GLU A 498 10.55 -19.52 -31.75
CA GLU A 498 10.34 -19.57 -30.28
C GLU A 498 11.54 -19.11 -29.45
N ASN A 499 12.74 -18.96 -30.03
CA ASN A 499 13.94 -18.50 -29.31
C ASN A 499 14.55 -17.25 -29.97
N ALA A 500 13.75 -16.46 -30.66
CA ALA A 500 14.21 -15.22 -31.28
C ALA A 500 14.51 -14.17 -30.21
N ARG A 501 15.59 -13.41 -30.42
CA ARG A 501 15.86 -12.20 -29.65
C ARG A 501 15.09 -11.03 -30.24
N PHE A 502 14.63 -10.14 -29.38
CA PHE A 502 13.93 -8.95 -29.80
C PHE A 502 14.20 -7.74 -28.90
N SER A 503 13.87 -6.57 -29.40
CA SER A 503 13.85 -5.31 -28.67
C SER A 503 12.47 -4.67 -28.79
N VAL A 504 12.04 -3.96 -27.75
CA VAL A 504 10.78 -3.22 -27.73
C VAL A 504 11.07 -1.74 -27.52
N ARG A 505 10.47 -0.90 -28.37
CA ARG A 505 10.51 0.56 -28.23
C ARG A 505 9.13 1.10 -27.92
N PHE A 506 8.98 1.80 -26.80
CA PHE A 506 7.78 2.56 -26.46
C PHE A 506 7.98 4.03 -26.79
N MET A 507 6.98 4.65 -27.40
CA MET A 507 6.89 6.09 -27.64
C MET A 507 5.53 6.57 -27.17
N SER A 508 5.45 7.70 -26.48
CA SER A 508 4.17 8.18 -25.94
C SER A 508 3.89 9.64 -26.27
N SER A 509 2.63 9.94 -26.58
CA SER A 509 2.12 11.32 -26.75
C SER A 509 2.08 12.10 -25.44
N GLN A 510 2.18 11.43 -24.29
CA GLN A 510 2.21 12.04 -22.97
C GLN A 510 3.41 11.55 -22.15
N PRO A 511 3.80 12.28 -21.10
CA PRO A 511 4.69 11.78 -20.07
C PRO A 511 4.14 10.51 -19.40
N ILE A 512 4.72 9.37 -19.75
CA ILE A 512 4.47 8.09 -19.07
C ILE A 512 5.75 7.61 -18.37
N VAL A 513 5.66 6.53 -17.60
CA VAL A 513 6.80 5.67 -17.24
C VAL A 513 6.51 4.28 -17.80
N VAL A 514 7.54 3.62 -18.32
CA VAL A 514 7.50 2.21 -18.70
C VAL A 514 8.57 1.51 -17.89
N SER A 515 8.23 0.43 -17.20
CA SER A 515 9.13 -0.48 -16.51
C SER A 515 8.96 -1.92 -17.02
N HIS A 516 10.01 -2.73 -16.84
CA HIS A 516 10.01 -4.16 -17.11
C HIS A 516 10.71 -4.87 -15.96
N GLU A 517 10.19 -6.03 -15.57
CA GLU A 517 10.60 -6.77 -14.38
C GLU A 517 12.08 -7.18 -14.39
N LYS A 518 12.53 -7.73 -15.53
CA LYS A 518 13.87 -8.33 -15.68
C LYS A 518 14.89 -7.46 -16.41
N HIS A 519 14.45 -6.45 -17.17
CA HIS A 519 15.27 -5.73 -18.13
C HIS A 519 15.17 -4.23 -17.89
N LYS A 520 16.30 -3.54 -17.91
CA LYS A 520 16.31 -2.07 -17.85
C LYS A 520 16.21 -1.49 -19.24
N ALA A 521 15.55 -0.36 -19.37
CA ALA A 521 15.57 0.39 -20.61
C ALA A 521 17.02 0.82 -20.93
N ALA A 522 17.51 0.43 -22.11
CA ALA A 522 18.81 0.81 -22.64
C ALA A 522 18.86 2.30 -23.05
N TYR A 523 17.70 2.89 -23.36
CA TYR A 523 17.57 4.29 -23.75
C TYR A 523 16.27 4.89 -23.22
N VAL A 524 16.38 6.03 -22.54
CA VAL A 524 15.25 6.89 -22.14
C VAL A 524 15.56 8.31 -22.59
N SER A 525 14.81 8.83 -23.56
CA SER A 525 14.99 10.22 -24.03
C SER A 525 13.67 10.94 -24.17
N PRO A 526 13.61 12.24 -23.82
CA PRO A 526 12.59 13.11 -24.35
C PRO A 526 12.76 13.22 -25.88
N VAL A 527 11.68 13.07 -26.61
CA VAL A 527 11.54 13.51 -27.99
C VAL A 527 11.47 15.03 -27.92
N VAL A 528 12.47 15.67 -28.52
CA VAL A 528 12.62 17.13 -28.57
C VAL A 528 11.64 17.74 -29.55
#